data_AF-A0A820YWQ7-F1
#
_entry.id   AF-A0A820YWQ7-F1
#
_cell.length_a   1.000
_cell.length_b   1.000
_cell.length_c   1.000
_cell.angle_alpha   90.00
_cell.angle_beta   90.00
_cell.angle_gamma   90.00
#
_symmetry.space_group_name_H-M   'P 1'
#
loop_
_entity.id
_entity.type
_entity.pdbx_description
1 polymer ?
#
loop_
_entity_poly.entity_id
_entity_poly.type
_entity_poly.pdbx_seq_one_letter_code
_entity_poly.pdbx_strand_id
1 'polypeptide(L)' 'VRWTQGATQGPVIAGGNGAGAGANQFDYPIGLSFDRHGNLYVVDQSNDRVQRFSIE' A
#
# COMPACT_ATOMS: atom_id res chain seq x y z
N VAL A 1 -12.04 3.32 10.17
CA VAL A 1 -11.41 4.24 9.19
C VAL A 1 -10.79 5.39 9.97
N ARG A 2 -9.48 5.63 9.89
CA ARG A 2 -8.76 6.70 10.62
C ARG A 2 -8.86 8.02 9.84
N TRP A 3 -10.06 8.58 9.74
CA TRP A 3 -10.22 9.96 9.30
C TRP A 3 -10.04 10.87 10.53
N THR A 4 -9.18 11.88 10.43
CA THR A 4 -9.20 12.98 11.40
C THR A 4 -10.46 13.80 11.17
N GLN A 5 -11.05 14.36 12.24
CA GLN A 5 -12.27 15.15 12.11
C GLN A 5 -12.01 16.37 11.20
N GLY A 6 -12.79 16.48 10.11
CA GLY A 6 -12.62 17.54 9.09
C GLY A 6 -11.68 17.18 7.93
N ALA A 7 -11.10 15.97 7.89
CA ALA A 7 -10.28 15.55 6.77
C ALA A 7 -11.09 15.33 5.48
N THR A 8 -10.61 15.91 4.39
CA THR A 8 -11.15 15.69 3.03
C THR A 8 -10.41 14.58 2.28
N GLN A 9 -9.26 14.13 2.79
CA GLN A 9 -8.48 13.01 2.26
C GLN A 9 -7.90 12.14 3.40
N GLY A 10 -7.80 10.84 3.14
CA GLY A 10 -7.30 9.86 4.09
C GLY A 10 -5.80 9.63 3.91
N PRO A 11 -5.10 9.03 4.89
CA PRO A 11 -3.70 8.69 4.73
C PRO A 11 -3.52 7.64 3.62
N VAL A 12 -2.54 7.85 2.76
CA VAL A 12 -2.09 6.85 1.78
C VAL A 12 -1.10 5.92 2.48
N ILE A 13 -1.44 4.64 2.53
CA ILE A 13 -0.62 3.61 3.21
C ILE A 13 0.35 2.92 2.25
N ALA A 14 -0.06 2.76 0.99
CA ALA A 14 0.69 2.07 -0.04
C ALA A 14 0.49 2.79 -1.38
N GLY A 15 1.58 3.07 -2.08
CA GLY A 15 1.61 3.85 -3.32
C GLY A 15 1.77 5.34 -3.08
N GLY A 16 1.34 6.13 -4.06
CA GLY A 16 1.44 7.60 -4.03
C GLY A 16 2.74 8.17 -4.61
N ASN A 17 3.74 7.31 -4.90
CA ASN A 17 5.03 7.71 -5.48
C ASN A 17 5.15 7.42 -6.99
N GLY A 18 4.02 7.23 -7.68
CA GLY A 18 3.97 6.93 -9.11
C GLY A 18 4.32 5.47 -9.46
N ALA A 19 4.36 5.19 -10.77
CA ALA A 19 4.71 3.88 -11.29
C ALA A 19 6.22 3.63 -11.18
N GLY A 20 6.63 2.38 -10.91
CA GLY A 20 8.03 1.97 -10.88
C GLY A 20 8.36 0.85 -9.90
N ALA A 21 9.65 0.54 -9.79
CA ALA A 21 10.19 -0.52 -8.95
C ALA A 21 10.73 -0.05 -7.59
N GLY A 22 10.68 1.27 -7.32
CA GLY A 22 11.14 1.84 -6.04
C GLY A 22 10.26 1.45 -4.86
N ALA A 23 10.71 1.81 -3.65
CA ALA A 23 9.91 1.65 -2.45
C ALA A 23 8.62 2.48 -2.57
N ASN A 24 7.48 1.88 -2.22
CA ASN A 24 6.17 2.54 -2.28
C ASN A 24 5.75 2.98 -3.70
N GLN A 25 6.34 2.37 -4.72
CA GLN A 25 5.91 2.41 -6.14
C GLN A 25 5.40 1.04 -6.56
N PHE A 26 4.63 0.99 -7.64
CA PHE A 26 4.10 -0.25 -8.22
C PHE A 26 4.20 -0.22 -9.74
N ASP A 27 4.33 -1.38 -10.38
CA ASP A 27 4.31 -1.49 -11.85
C ASP A 27 3.05 -2.24 -12.33
N TYR A 28 2.72 -3.38 -11.71
CA TYR A 28 1.45 -4.08 -11.97
C TYR A 28 0.92 -4.80 -10.72
N PRO A 29 0.31 -4.06 -9.78
CA PRO A 29 -0.22 -4.65 -8.56
C PRO A 29 -1.51 -5.44 -8.85
N ILE A 30 -1.52 -6.73 -8.52
CA ILE A 30 -2.63 -7.65 -8.87
C ILE A 30 -3.48 -8.06 -7.66
N GLY A 31 -3.04 -7.78 -6.44
CA GLY A 31 -3.74 -8.23 -5.26
C GLY A 31 -3.24 -7.59 -3.98
N LEU A 32 -4.13 -7.56 -2.99
CA LEU A 32 -3.86 -7.06 -1.65
C LEU A 32 -4.49 -7.96 -0.58
N SER A 33 -3.82 -8.08 0.57
CA SER A 33 -4.33 -8.81 1.73
C SER A 33 -3.80 -8.19 3.03
N PHE A 34 -4.51 -8.45 4.13
CA PHE A 34 -4.10 -8.02 5.47
C PHE A 34 -3.76 -9.24 6.33
N ASP A 35 -2.75 -9.11 7.19
CA ASP A 35 -2.54 -10.07 8.28
C ASP A 35 -3.33 -9.69 9.55
N ARG A 36 -3.30 -10.56 10.56
CA ARG A 36 -3.98 -10.35 11.86
C ARG A 36 -3.46 -9.14 12.64
N HIS A 37 -2.28 -8.61 12.30
CA HIS A 37 -1.69 -7.43 12.91
C HIS A 37 -2.04 -6.15 12.13
N GLY A 38 -2.82 -6.27 11.05
CA GLY A 38 -3.23 -5.16 10.22
C GLY A 38 -2.17 -4.72 9.21
N ASN A 39 -1.07 -5.46 9.03
CA ASN A 39 -0.11 -5.13 7.98
C ASN A 39 -0.75 -5.42 6.61
N LEU A 40 -0.58 -4.48 5.68
CA LEU A 40 -1.02 -4.61 4.30
C LEU A 40 0.09 -5.25 3.46
N TYR A 41 -0.26 -6.26 2.68
CA TYR A 41 0.60 -6.89 1.70
C TYR A 41 0.05 -6.60 0.31
N VAL A 42 0.91 -6.17 -0.60
CA VAL A 42 0.58 -5.89 -2.00
C VAL A 42 1.44 -6.76 -2.91
N VAL A 43 0.80 -7.54 -3.78
CA VAL A 43 1.46 -8.37 -4.80
C VAL A 43 1.66 -7.50 -6.04
N ASP A 44 2.91 -7.17 -6.35
CA ASP A 44 3.32 -6.27 -7.43
C ASP A 44 3.97 -7.12 -8.54
N GLN A 45 3.13 -7.64 -9.44
CA GLN A 45 3.46 -8.75 -10.34
C GLN A 45 4.63 -8.41 -11.27
N SER A 46 4.60 -7.27 -11.96
CA SER A 46 5.68 -6.92 -12.91
C SER A 46 7.01 -6.58 -12.25
N ASN A 47 7.01 -6.35 -10.93
CA ASN A 47 8.22 -6.19 -10.13
C ASN A 47 8.64 -7.49 -9.42
N ASP A 48 7.98 -8.62 -9.70
CA ASP A 48 8.25 -9.95 -9.11
C ASP A 48 8.36 -9.93 -7.58
N ARG A 49 7.52 -9.11 -6.91
CA ARG A 49 7.64 -8.88 -5.46
C ARG A 49 6.30 -8.82 -4.73
N VAL A 50 6.41 -8.97 -3.41
CA VAL A 50 5.36 -8.59 -2.46
C VAL A 50 5.90 -7.51 -1.53
N GLN A 51 5.21 -6.37 -1.44
CA GLN A 51 5.55 -5.29 -0.51
C GLN A 51 4.65 -5.36 0.73
N ARG A 52 5.23 -5.14 1.92
CA ARG A 52 4.52 -5.08 3.20
C ARG A 52 4.55 -3.66 3.76
N PHE A 53 3.39 -3.18 4.22
CA PHE A 53 3.23 -1.87 4.86
C PHE A 53 2.63 -2.07 6.25
N SER A 54 3.32 -1.55 7.27
CA SER A 54 2.80 -1.53 8.64
C SER A 54 1.76 -0.42 8.79
N ILE A 55 0.62 -0.75 9.39
CA ILE A 55 -0.45 0.20 9.70
C ILE A 55 -0.46 0.42 11.21
N GLU A 56 0.60 1.04 11.72
CA GLU A 56 0.64 1.51 13.13
C GLU A 56 0.00 2.89 13.27
#